data_AF-A0AAU9XBP3-F1
#
_entry.id   AF-A0AAU9XBP3-F1
#
_cell.length_a   1.000
_cell.length_b   1.000
_cell.length_c   1.000
_cell.angle_alpha   90.00
_cell.angle_beta   90.00
_cell.angle_gamma   90.00
#
_symmetry.space_group_name_H-M   'P 1'
#
loop_
_entity.id
_entity.type
_entity.pdbx_description
1 polymer ?
#
loop_
_entity_poly.entity_id
_entity_poly.type
_entity_poly.pdbx_seq_one_letter_code
_entity_poly.pdbx_strand_id
1 'polypeptide(L)' 'DLSNNSLRHIPHNTSRDMKKLEVIIISHNLLSIADVKVILKGLTRLQKLDLSGNPLGPSLPSDIFAGFENMTQL' A
#
# COMPACT_ATOMS: atom_id res chain seq x y z
N ASP A 1 7.15 -8.61 4.43
CA ASP A 1 8.11 -7.63 3.90
C ASP A 1 8.33 -7.95 2.43
N LEU A 2 8.22 -6.94 1.57
CA LEU A 2 8.42 -6.98 0.12
C LEU A 2 9.34 -5.83 -0.35
N SER A 3 10.09 -5.22 0.57
CA SER A 3 10.98 -4.10 0.26
C SER A 3 12.11 -4.50 -0.69
N ASN A 4 12.68 -3.53 -1.41
CA ASN A 4 13.84 -3.69 -2.28
C ASN A 4 13.64 -4.75 -3.39
N ASN A 5 12.47 -4.71 -4.02
CA ASN A 5 12.16 -5.56 -5.15
C ASN A 5 11.95 -4.72 -6.42
N SER A 6 11.64 -5.39 -7.53
CA SER A 6 11.27 -4.73 -8.79
C SER A 6 9.76 -4.84 -9.05
N LEU A 7 8.94 -4.78 -8.00
CA LEU A 7 7.49 -4.83 -8.14
C LEU A 7 7.01 -3.59 -8.88
N ARG A 8 6.40 -3.79 -10.05
CA ARG A 8 5.82 -2.73 -10.88
C ARG A 8 4.30 -2.66 -10.80
N HIS A 9 3.68 -3.80 -10.48
CA HIS A 9 2.24 -3.94 -10.45
C HIS A 9 1.80 -4.84 -9.30
N ILE A 10 0.68 -4.49 -8.68
CA ILE A 10 -0.03 -5.34 -7.73
C ILE A 10 -1.28 -5.90 -8.43
N PRO A 11 -1.41 -7.23 -8.57
CA PRO A 11 -2.58 -7.82 -9.19
C PRO A 11 -3.87 -7.37 -8.51
N HIS A 12 -4.90 -7.13 -9.31
CA HIS A 12 -6.23 -6.83 -8.78
C HIS A 12 -6.67 -7.94 -7.80
N ASN A 13 -7.25 -7.54 -6.67
CA ASN A 13 -7.69 -8.43 -5.58
C ASN A 13 -6.60 -9.04 -4.70
N THR A 14 -5.31 -8.70 -4.87
CA THR A 14 -4.23 -9.20 -3.99
C THR A 14 -4.54 -9.02 -2.50
N SER A 15 -5.15 -7.90 -2.13
CA SER A 15 -5.47 -7.53 -0.74
C SER A 15 -6.79 -8.10 -0.22
N ARG A 16 -7.62 -8.74 -1.07
CA ARG A 16 -9.03 -9.09 -0.74
C ARG A 16 -9.14 -10.06 0.44
N ASP A 17 -8.21 -11.01 0.52
CA ASP A 17 -8.22 -12.07 1.55
C ASP A 17 -7.25 -11.77 2.70
N MET A 18 -6.41 -10.74 2.55
CA MET A 18 -5.40 -10.33 3.54
C MET A 18 -5.97 -9.43 4.65
N LYS A 19 -7.23 -9.65 5.05
CA LYS A 19 -7.97 -8.77 5.99
C LYS A 19 -7.39 -8.71 7.41
N LYS A 20 -6.51 -9.65 7.76
CA LYS A 20 -5.82 -9.71 9.05
C LYS A 20 -4.43 -9.05 9.02
N LEU A 21 -3.97 -8.60 7.86
CA LEU A 21 -2.64 -8.01 7.74
C LEU A 21 -2.64 -6.63 8.41
N GLU A 22 -1.70 -6.43 9.34
CA GLU A 22 -1.54 -5.19 10.10
C GLU A 22 -0.33 -4.38 9.63
N VAL A 23 0.67 -5.06 9.04
CA VAL A 23 1.92 -4.43 8.62
C VAL A 23 2.26 -4.87 7.19
N ILE A 24 2.52 -3.90 6.32
CA ILE A 24 3.08 -4.15 4.99
C ILE A 24 4.22 -3.16 4.73
N ILE A 25 5.38 -3.72 4.38
CA ILE A 25 6.57 -2.97 3.99
C ILE A 25 6.82 -3.31 2.52
N ILE A 26 6.72 -2.33 1.64
CA ILE A 26 6.89 -2.50 0.19
C ILE A 26 7.74 -1.36 -0.40
N SER A 27 8.58 -0.77 0.43
CA SER A 27 9.51 0.30 0.08
C SER A 27 10.53 -0.12 -0.97
N HIS A 28 11.08 0.86 -1.68
CA HIS A 28 12.07 0.67 -2.73
C HIS A 28 11.60 -0.34 -3.80
N ASN A 29 10.42 -0.06 -4.37
CA ASN A 29 9.86 -0.77 -5.52
C ASN A 29 9.51 0.25 -6.62
N LEU A 30 8.77 -0.19 -7.64
CA LEU A 30 8.36 0.62 -8.79
C LEU A 30 6.84 0.77 -8.86
N LEU A 31 6.18 0.80 -7.71
CA LEU A 31 4.71 0.87 -7.64
C LEU A 31 4.21 2.27 -7.97
N SER A 32 3.04 2.30 -8.60
CA SER A 32 2.30 3.53 -8.90
C SER A 32 1.20 3.79 -7.86
N ILE A 33 0.58 4.98 -7.93
CA ILE A 33 -0.64 5.30 -7.14
C ILE A 33 -1.75 4.26 -7.37
N ALA A 34 -1.88 3.74 -8.59
CA ALA A 34 -2.91 2.75 -8.89
C ALA A 34 -2.71 1.45 -8.08
N ASP A 35 -1.46 1.04 -7.90
CA ASP A 35 -1.10 -0.14 -7.11
C ASP A 35 -1.35 0.09 -5.62
N VAL A 36 -1.04 1.29 -5.11
CA VAL A 36 -1.35 1.70 -3.74
C VAL A 36 -2.86 1.57 -3.48
N LYS A 37 -3.71 2.04 -4.40
CA LYS A 37 -5.17 1.88 -4.28
C LYS A 37 -5.60 0.41 -4.22
N VAL A 38 -4.93 -0.48 -4.95
CA VAL A 38 -5.22 -1.92 -4.89
C VAL A 38 -4.83 -2.51 -3.53
N ILE A 39 -3.65 -2.16 -3.01
CA ILE A 39 -3.21 -2.57 -1.66
C ILE A 39 -4.25 -2.10 -0.63
N LEU A 40 -4.66 -0.85 -0.71
CA LEU A 40 -5.60 -0.23 0.24
C LEU A 40 -7.06 -0.71 0.09
N LYS A 41 -7.42 -1.43 -0.98
CA LYS A 41 -8.82 -1.87 -1.18
C LYS A 41 -9.29 -3.00 -0.25
N GLY A 42 -8.37 -3.71 0.42
CA GLY A 42 -8.71 -4.91 1.20
C GLY A 42 -8.07 -5.02 2.59
N LEU A 43 -7.08 -4.19 2.89
CA LEU A 43 -6.30 -4.27 4.13
C LEU A 43 -6.93 -3.44 5.27
N THR A 44 -8.19 -3.71 5.63
CA THR A 44 -8.94 -2.88 6.59
C THR A 44 -8.37 -2.86 8.03
N ARG A 45 -7.46 -3.78 8.36
CA ARG A 45 -6.75 -3.83 9.65
C ARG A 45 -5.33 -3.28 9.58
N LEU A 46 -4.93 -2.66 8.47
CA LEU A 46 -3.57 -2.16 8.32
C LEU A 46 -3.29 -1.04 9.32
N GLN A 47 -2.20 -1.19 10.05
CA GLN A 47 -1.69 -0.24 11.03
C GLN A 47 -0.41 0.44 10.56
N LYS A 48 0.41 -0.28 9.78
CA LYS A 48 1.70 0.19 9.28
C LYS A 48 1.85 -0.10 7.79
N LEU A 49 2.17 0.94 7.03
CA LEU A 49 2.39 0.87 5.59
C LEU A 49 3.67 1.62 5.28
N ASP A 50 4.67 0.97 4.67
CA ASP A 50 5.84 1.69 4.15
C ASP A 50 5.86 1.60 2.62
N LEU A 51 5.69 2.75 1.98
CA LEU A 51 5.71 2.95 0.53
C LEU A 51 6.92 3.77 0.07
N SER A 52 7.87 4.09 0.96
CA SER A 52 9.01 4.94 0.66
C SER A 52 9.83 4.41 -0.53
N GLY A 53 10.43 5.30 -1.31
CA GLY A 53 11.23 4.91 -2.47
C GLY A 53 10.44 4.31 -3.65
N ASN A 54 9.10 4.41 -3.66
CA ASN A 54 8.28 4.13 -4.85
C ASN A 54 8.02 5.41 -5.67
N PRO A 55 7.93 5.33 -7.01
CA PRO A 55 7.67 6.46 -7.89
C PRO A 55 6.18 6.84 -7.90
N LEU A 56 5.62 7.20 -6.74
CA LEU A 56 4.20 7.53 -6.59
C LEU A 56 3.83 8.88 -7.24
N GLY A 57 4.80 9.64 -7.73
CA GLY A 57 4.58 10.97 -8.31
C GLY A 57 4.59 12.09 -7.26
N PRO A 58 4.32 13.33 -7.69
CA PRO A 58 4.55 14.52 -6.86
C PRO A 58 3.50 14.73 -5.76
N SER A 59 2.32 14.12 -5.90
CA SER A 59 1.23 14.27 -4.94
C SER A 59 0.40 13.00 -4.85
N LEU A 60 -0.05 12.69 -3.64
CA LEU A 60 -1.03 11.66 -3.38
C LEU A 60 -2.43 12.29 -3.31
N PRO A 61 -3.46 11.63 -3.86
CA PRO A 61 -4.86 12.04 -3.64
C PRO A 61 -5.15 12.10 -2.13
N SER A 62 -5.83 13.15 -1.68
CA SER A 62 -6.14 13.36 -0.25
C SER A 62 -7.01 12.26 0.36
N ASP A 63 -7.76 11.54 -0.47
CA ASP A 63 -8.66 10.46 -0.11
C ASP A 63 -8.02 9.07 -0.22
N ILE A 64 -6.74 8.96 -0.60
CA ILE A 64 -6.13 7.65 -0.88
C ILE A 64 -6.12 6.73 0.34
N PHE A 65 -6.03 7.30 1.55
CA PHE A 65 -6.05 6.58 2.83
C PHE A 65 -7.41 6.64 3.53
N ALA A 66 -8.49 7.06 2.84
CA ALA A 66 -9.82 7.07 3.43
C ALA A 66 -10.23 5.66 3.87
N GLY A 67 -10.75 5.53 5.10
CA GLY A 67 -11.15 4.24 5.69
C GLY A 67 -10.04 3.46 6.39
N PHE A 68 -8.81 3.98 6.44
CA PHE A 68 -7.68 3.41 7.19
C PHE A 68 -7.55 4.03 8.58
N GLU A 69 -8.63 4.02 9.35
CA GLU A 69 -8.72 4.66 10.67
C GLU A 69 -7.77 4.03 11.72
N ASN A 70 -7.36 2.78 11.50
CA ASN A 70 -6.42 2.07 12.37
C ASN A 70 -4.94 2.31 12.01
N MET A 71 -4.65 3.10 10.96
CA MET A 71 -3.28 3.35 10.54
C MET A 71 -2.58 4.28 11.52
N THR A 72 -1.45 3.82 12.05
CA THR A 72 -0.64 4.54 13.05
C THR A 72 0.70 4.98 12.49
N GLN A 73 1.17 4.32 11.42
CA GLN A 73 2.46 4.62 10.77
C GLN A 73 2.33 4.51 9.25
N LEU A 74 2.90 5.49 8.55
CA LEU A 74 2.97 5.60 7.09
C LEU A 74 4.40 5.94 6.66
#